data_AF-A0A936CMC7-F1
#
_entry.id   AF-A0A936CMC7-F1
#
_cell.length_a   1.000
_cell.length_b   1.000
_cell.length_c   1.000
_cell.angle_alpha   90.00
_cell.angle_beta   90.00
_cell.angle_gamma   90.00
#
_symmetry.space_group_name_H-M   'P 1'
#
loop_
_entity.id
_entity.type
_entity.pdbx_description
1 polymer ?
#
loop_
_entity_poly.entity_id
_entity_poly.type
_entity_poly.pdbx_seq_one_letter_code
_entity_poly.pdbx_strand_id
1 'polypeptide(L)'
;MTIEGELKTAIGDGVENADVLISGTEKFNTFSDELGEFSFQHIQRDNSYLLRPYKNDDWLNGVSTADIVKIQKHILGIESFQTGALYIAGDVNRSGTITARDISELRKLILGVQSKVEGNTSWRFIDHAYPYLLQNYDPLHDNLPEEVSLAKTELILCTFYRYKSWRSERQR
;
A
#
# COMPACT_ATOMS: atom_id res chain seq x y z
N MET A 1 -16.38 -17.40 14.44
CA MET A 1 -14.99 -17.61 13.97
C MET A 1 -14.16 -16.41 14.36
N THR A 2 -12.85 -16.60 14.36
CA THR A 2 -11.90 -15.51 14.51
C THR A 2 -11.24 -15.29 13.15
N ILE A 3 -11.06 -14.02 12.76
CA ILE A 3 -10.31 -13.62 11.57
C ILE A 3 -9.09 -12.86 12.07
N GLU A 4 -7.90 -13.29 11.67
CA GLU A 4 -6.63 -12.70 12.08
C GLU A 4 -5.77 -12.44 10.85
N GLY A 5 -4.90 -11.44 10.95
CA GLY A 5 -3.95 -11.12 9.90
C GLY A 5 -2.93 -10.10 10.38
N GLU A 6 -2.05 -9.74 9.47
CA GLU A 6 -0.99 -8.77 9.70
C GLU A 6 -0.91 -7.78 8.54
N LEU A 7 -0.48 -6.56 8.85
CA LEU A 7 -0.21 -5.48 7.89
C LEU A 7 1.27 -5.13 7.98
N LYS A 8 2.03 -5.37 6.91
CA LYS A 8 3.48 -5.16 6.89
C LYS A 8 3.93 -4.29 5.74
N THR A 9 4.95 -3.47 5.99
CA THR A 9 5.65 -2.68 4.96
C THR A 9 6.48 -3.57 4.02
N ALA A 10 7.04 -2.96 2.98
CA ALA A 10 7.92 -3.60 2.00
C ALA A 10 9.12 -4.36 2.57
N ILE A 11 9.59 -3.91 3.74
CA ILE A 11 10.79 -4.43 4.40
C ILE A 11 10.45 -5.32 5.60
N GLY A 12 9.16 -5.62 5.81
CA GLY A 12 8.68 -6.52 6.86
C GLY A 12 8.28 -5.85 8.17
N ASP A 13 8.50 -4.53 8.33
CA ASP A 13 8.09 -3.79 9.52
C ASP A 13 6.55 -3.75 9.62
N GLY A 14 6.01 -3.92 10.83
CA GLY A 14 4.57 -3.81 11.11
C GLY A 14 4.02 -2.41 10.85
N VAL A 15 2.76 -2.34 10.40
CA VAL A 15 2.03 -1.07 10.21
C VAL A 15 1.03 -0.90 11.34
N GLU A 16 1.39 -0.07 12.33
CA GLU A 16 0.55 0.25 13.48
C GLU A 16 -0.58 1.23 13.13
N ASN A 17 -1.69 1.14 13.87
CA ASN A 17 -2.81 2.08 13.80
C ASN A 17 -3.38 2.20 12.39
N ALA A 18 -3.39 1.12 11.62
CA ALA A 18 -4.17 1.04 10.39
C ALA A 18 -5.58 0.55 10.74
N ASP A 19 -6.59 1.19 10.17
CA ASP A 19 -7.98 0.75 10.28
C ASP A 19 -8.16 -0.50 9.40
N VAL A 20 -8.74 -1.56 9.96
CA VAL A 20 -9.10 -2.77 9.22
C VAL A 20 -10.61 -2.90 9.29
N LEU A 21 -11.25 -2.83 8.14
CA LEU A 21 -12.70 -2.96 8.01
C LEU A 21 -13.03 -4.33 7.43
N ILE A 22 -13.96 -5.03 8.08
CA ILE A 22 -14.63 -6.21 7.54
C ILE A 22 -16.08 -5.84 7.22
N SER A 23 -16.50 -6.08 5.97
CA SER A 23 -17.86 -5.81 5.50
C SER A 23 -18.52 -7.08 4.94
N GLY A 24 -19.65 -7.47 5.51
CA GLY A 24 -20.55 -8.50 4.99
C GLY A 24 -22.00 -8.09 5.27
N THR A 25 -22.78 -8.98 5.88
CA THR A 25 -24.10 -8.62 6.46
C THR A 25 -23.96 -7.57 7.56
N GLU A 26 -22.89 -7.67 8.34
CA GLU A 26 -22.51 -6.74 9.39
C GLU A 26 -21.14 -6.12 9.07
N LYS A 27 -20.85 -4.97 9.67
CA LYS A 27 -19.56 -4.29 9.55
C LYS A 27 -18.81 -4.33 10.88
N PHE A 28 -17.55 -4.71 10.83
CA PHE A 28 -16.65 -4.73 11.97
C PHE A 28 -15.41 -3.90 11.64
N ASN A 29 -14.87 -3.21 12.63
CA ASN A 29 -13.62 -2.45 12.51
C ASN A 29 -12.71 -2.80 13.69
N THR A 30 -11.41 -2.94 13.43
CA THR A 30 -10.35 -2.94 14.44
C THR A 30 -9.13 -2.18 13.91
N PHE A 31 -8.24 -1.78 14.82
CA PHE A 31 -6.92 -1.26 14.45
C PHE A 31 -5.84 -2.34 14.57
N SER A 32 -4.79 -2.21 13.76
CA SER A 32 -3.56 -3.00 13.90
C SER A 32 -2.67 -2.49 15.04
N ASP A 33 -1.93 -3.40 15.67
CA ASP A 33 -0.96 -3.10 16.72
C ASP A 33 0.44 -2.74 16.19
N GLU A 34 1.44 -2.60 17.08
CA GLU A 34 2.82 -2.21 16.72
C GLU A 34 3.51 -3.22 15.78
N LEU A 35 3.11 -4.48 15.81
CA LEU A 35 3.60 -5.53 14.91
C LEU A 35 2.79 -5.60 13.61
N GLY A 36 1.74 -4.78 13.49
CA GLY A 36 0.81 -4.76 12.38
C GLY A 36 -0.26 -5.84 12.49
N GLU A 37 -0.36 -6.55 13.61
CA GLU A 37 -1.31 -7.64 13.81
C GLU A 37 -2.72 -7.09 14.10
N PHE A 38 -3.74 -7.79 13.61
CA PHE A 38 -5.15 -7.47 13.88
C PHE A 38 -5.99 -8.74 14.05
N SER A 39 -7.06 -8.66 14.84
CA SER A 39 -7.96 -9.78 15.10
C SER A 39 -9.41 -9.33 15.23
N PHE A 40 -10.32 -10.09 14.63
CA PHE A 40 -11.77 -9.97 14.77
C PHE A 40 -12.32 -11.24 15.41
N GLN A 41 -12.91 -11.10 16.58
CA GLN A 41 -13.51 -12.21 17.31
C GLN A 41 -15.02 -12.29 17.05
N HIS A 42 -15.60 -13.47 17.26
CA HIS A 42 -17.05 -13.70 17.20
C HIS A 42 -17.74 -13.45 15.85
N ILE A 43 -17.01 -13.55 14.73
CA ILE A 43 -17.57 -13.38 13.37
C ILE A 43 -18.42 -14.61 12.96
N GLN A 44 -19.51 -14.42 12.22
CA GLN A 44 -20.38 -15.53 11.78
C GLN A 44 -19.72 -16.37 10.68
N ARG A 45 -19.81 -17.71 10.75
CA ARG A 45 -19.02 -18.64 9.90
C ARG A 45 -19.57 -18.88 8.48
N ASP A 46 -20.81 -18.49 8.21
CA ASP A 46 -21.51 -18.82 6.95
C ASP A 46 -21.77 -17.61 6.06
N ASN A 47 -21.12 -16.48 6.36
CA ASN A 47 -21.16 -15.29 5.51
C ASN A 47 -19.81 -15.11 4.79
N SER A 48 -19.85 -14.59 3.57
CA SER A 48 -18.68 -14.03 2.90
C SER A 48 -18.42 -12.63 3.43
N TYR A 49 -17.16 -12.30 3.66
CA TYR A 49 -16.75 -10.98 4.11
C TYR A 49 -15.73 -10.37 3.17
N LEU A 50 -15.74 -9.05 3.05
CA LEU A 50 -14.73 -8.26 2.37
C LEU A 50 -13.88 -7.56 3.43
N LEU A 51 -12.59 -7.87 3.45
CA LEU A 51 -11.61 -7.23 4.33
C LEU A 51 -10.91 -6.12 3.54
N ARG A 52 -10.93 -4.91 4.10
CA ARG A 52 -10.31 -3.71 3.52
C ARG A 52 -9.52 -2.95 4.60
N PRO A 53 -8.21 -2.90 4.48
CA PRO A 53 -7.37 -2.07 5.32
C PRO A 53 -7.31 -0.64 4.80
N TYR A 54 -7.15 0.30 5.71
CA TYR A 54 -7.18 1.72 5.42
C TYR A 54 -6.24 2.47 6.36
N LYS A 55 -5.42 3.35 5.78
CA LYS A 55 -4.59 4.29 6.53
C LYS A 55 -4.30 5.49 5.65
N ASN A 56 -4.41 6.69 6.21
CA ASN A 56 -4.21 7.93 5.47
C ASN A 56 -3.57 9.02 6.33
N ASP A 57 -2.45 8.69 6.95
CA ASP A 57 -1.62 9.57 7.77
C ASP A 57 -0.19 9.67 7.21
N ASP A 58 0.59 10.61 7.75
CA ASP A 58 2.03 10.72 7.52
C ASP A 58 2.50 10.52 6.06
N TRP A 59 2.02 11.39 5.17
CA TRP A 59 2.39 11.41 3.74
C TRP A 59 3.90 11.54 3.46
N LEU A 60 4.68 11.94 4.47
CA LEU A 60 6.12 12.12 4.43
C LEU A 60 6.90 10.97 5.09
N ASN A 61 6.23 9.93 5.60
CA ASN A 61 6.93 8.77 6.12
C ASN A 61 7.84 8.16 5.05
N GLY A 62 9.14 8.07 5.35
CA GLY A 62 10.22 7.51 4.52
C GLY A 62 10.36 8.07 3.10
N VAL A 63 9.74 9.22 2.86
CA VAL A 63 9.80 9.97 1.60
C VAL A 63 11.06 10.78 1.55
N SER A 64 11.76 10.76 0.42
CA SER A 64 12.95 11.58 0.25
C SER A 64 13.04 12.20 -1.13
N THR A 65 13.96 13.15 -1.27
CA THR A 65 14.30 13.73 -2.59
C THR A 65 14.93 12.70 -3.54
N ALA A 66 15.48 11.59 -3.04
CA ALA A 66 15.97 10.49 -3.88
C ALA A 66 14.84 9.83 -4.67
N ASP A 67 13.64 9.77 -4.09
CA ASP A 67 12.45 9.18 -4.71
C ASP A 67 12.04 9.99 -5.94
N ILE A 68 12.13 11.33 -5.84
CA ILE A 68 11.92 12.25 -6.97
C ILE A 68 12.91 11.96 -8.09
N VAL A 69 14.19 11.81 -7.76
CA VAL A 69 15.24 11.50 -8.76
C VAL A 69 14.95 10.17 -9.45
N LYS A 70 14.47 9.17 -8.70
CA LYS A 70 14.15 7.85 -9.26
C LYS A 70 12.95 7.89 -10.21
N ILE A 71 11.87 8.57 -9.83
CA ILE A 71 10.71 8.81 -10.73
C ILE A 71 11.18 9.57 -11.99
N GLN A 72 12.03 10.58 -11.83
CA GLN A 72 12.55 11.35 -12.96
C GLN A 72 13.38 10.48 -13.92
N LYS A 73 14.28 9.64 -13.42
CA LYS A 73 15.05 8.72 -14.28
C LYS A 73 14.16 7.72 -15.01
N HIS A 74 13.10 7.23 -14.36
CA HIS A 74 12.12 6.35 -14.98
C HIS A 74 11.40 7.03 -16.14
N ILE A 75 10.87 8.24 -15.91
CA ILE A 75 10.20 9.05 -16.95
C ILE A 75 11.13 9.32 -18.13
N LEU A 76 12.42 9.55 -17.88
CA LEU A 76 13.42 9.81 -18.91
C LEU A 76 13.96 8.54 -19.59
N GLY A 77 13.54 7.35 -19.17
CA GLY A 77 14.05 6.07 -19.69
C GLY A 77 15.51 5.78 -19.33
N ILE A 78 16.07 6.50 -18.36
CA ILE A 78 17.45 6.32 -17.88
C ILE A 78 17.55 5.10 -16.97
N GLU A 79 16.55 4.90 -16.11
CA GLU A 79 16.50 3.79 -15.17
C GLU A 79 15.07 3.31 -15.01
N SER A 80 14.76 2.11 -15.49
CA SER A 80 13.44 1.51 -15.32
C SER A 80 13.23 1.05 -13.88
N PHE A 81 11.98 1.11 -13.43
CA PHE A 81 11.56 0.46 -12.20
C PHE A 81 11.74 -1.04 -12.30
N GLN A 82 12.17 -1.67 -11.20
CA GLN A 82 12.54 -3.08 -11.17
C GLN A 82 11.41 -3.97 -10.63
N THR A 83 10.38 -3.38 -10.03
CA THR A 83 9.26 -4.09 -9.40
C THR A 83 7.96 -3.30 -9.59
N GLY A 84 6.82 -3.99 -9.77
CA GLY A 84 5.49 -3.37 -9.97
C GLY A 84 5.09 -2.45 -8.82
N ALA A 85 5.51 -2.84 -7.63
CA ALA A 85 5.72 -1.99 -6.48
C ALA A 85 6.06 -0.50 -6.74
N LEU A 86 7.13 -0.27 -7.49
CA LEU A 86 7.69 1.06 -7.72
C LEU A 86 6.83 1.86 -8.69
N TYR A 87 6.10 1.19 -9.58
CA TYR A 87 5.13 1.85 -10.45
C TYR A 87 3.98 2.43 -9.61
N ILE A 88 3.45 1.63 -8.67
CA ILE A 88 2.40 2.06 -7.73
C ILE A 88 2.90 3.21 -6.84
N ALA A 89 4.18 3.17 -6.44
CA ALA A 89 4.85 4.25 -5.72
C ALA A 89 4.96 5.55 -6.52
N GLY A 90 5.31 5.41 -7.80
CA GLY A 90 5.62 6.52 -8.70
C GLY A 90 4.38 7.27 -9.16
N ASP A 91 3.21 6.62 -9.21
CA ASP A 91 1.91 7.24 -9.48
C ASP A 91 1.33 7.88 -8.20
N VAL A 92 1.96 8.98 -7.77
CA VAL A 92 1.68 9.68 -6.50
C VAL A 92 0.24 10.19 -6.44
N ASN A 93 -0.31 10.63 -7.58
CA ASN A 93 -1.67 11.16 -7.66
C ASN A 93 -2.72 10.12 -8.06
N ARG A 94 -2.35 8.83 -8.16
CA ARG A 94 -3.24 7.72 -8.53
C ARG A 94 -3.95 7.94 -9.88
N SER A 95 -3.24 8.50 -10.85
CA SER A 95 -3.76 8.74 -12.19
C SER A 95 -3.73 7.51 -13.10
N GLY A 96 -3.01 6.46 -12.70
CA GLY A 96 -2.68 5.32 -13.56
C GLY A 96 -1.53 5.61 -14.52
N THR A 97 -0.81 6.72 -14.37
CA THR A 97 0.34 7.10 -15.21
C THR A 97 1.42 7.77 -14.38
N ILE A 98 2.69 7.61 -14.77
CA ILE A 98 3.83 8.19 -14.03
C ILE A 98 4.42 9.33 -14.84
N THR A 99 4.27 10.55 -14.33
CA THR A 99 4.58 11.78 -15.07
C THR A 99 5.27 12.83 -14.21
N ALA A 100 5.64 13.96 -14.82
CA ALA A 100 6.16 15.10 -14.09
C ALA A 100 5.16 15.67 -13.05
N ARG A 101 3.86 15.37 -13.18
CA ARG A 101 2.85 15.75 -12.20
C ARG A 101 3.12 15.07 -10.85
N ASP A 102 3.48 13.79 -10.84
CA ASP A 102 3.79 13.04 -9.62
C ASP A 102 4.99 13.62 -8.88
N ILE A 103 6.02 14.03 -9.63
CA ILE A 103 7.17 14.76 -9.09
C ILE A 103 6.72 16.08 -8.45
N SER A 104 5.84 16.83 -9.10
CA SER A 104 5.35 18.11 -8.58
C SER A 104 4.55 17.94 -7.29
N GLU A 105 3.67 16.93 -7.21
CA GLU A 105 2.89 16.60 -6.01
C GLU A 105 3.80 16.19 -4.86
N LEU A 106 4.82 15.37 -5.15
CA LEU A 106 5.79 14.93 -4.17
C LEU A 106 6.64 16.09 -3.62
N ARG A 107 7.06 17.03 -4.48
CA ARG A 107 7.79 18.24 -4.06
C ARG A 107 6.93 19.13 -3.17
N LYS A 108 5.66 19.33 -3.50
CA LYS A 108 4.74 20.13 -2.67
C LYS A 108 4.59 19.52 -1.27
N LEU A 109 4.49 18.20 -1.17
CA LEU A 109 4.46 17.49 0.12
C LEU A 109 5.74 17.75 0.92
N ILE A 110 6.93 17.52 0.32
CA ILE A 110 8.23 17.67 1.00
C ILE A 110 8.46 19.11 1.46
N LEU A 111 8.03 20.09 0.66
CA LEU A 111 8.17 21.51 0.98
C LEU A 111 7.08 22.02 1.93
N GLY A 112 6.13 21.17 2.34
CA GLY A 112 5.02 21.56 3.22
C GLY A 112 3.99 22.49 2.57
N VAL A 113 4.01 22.62 1.23
CA VAL A 113 3.03 23.40 0.48
C VAL A 113 1.65 22.73 0.52
N GLN A 114 1.63 21.40 0.64
CA GLN A 114 0.41 20.62 0.90
C GLN A 114 0.72 19.49 1.87
N SER A 115 -0.30 19.05 2.61
CA SER A 115 -0.19 17.95 3.59
C SER A 115 -0.69 16.61 3.07
N LYS A 116 -1.40 16.60 1.93
CA LYS A 116 -1.97 15.41 1.28
C LYS A 116 -2.10 15.61 -0.23
N VAL A 117 -2.33 14.51 -0.95
CA VAL A 117 -2.65 14.49 -2.38
C VAL A 117 -4.10 14.04 -2.54
N GLU A 118 -4.94 14.86 -3.16
CA GLU A 118 -6.34 14.51 -3.40
C GLU A 118 -6.46 13.35 -4.40
N GLY A 119 -7.44 12.48 -4.19
CA GLY A 119 -7.67 11.30 -5.05
C GLY A 119 -6.81 10.09 -4.71
N ASN A 120 -5.92 10.19 -3.72
CA ASN A 120 -5.12 9.08 -3.23
C ASN A 120 -5.06 9.06 -1.69
N THR A 121 -4.54 7.97 -1.13
CA THR A 121 -4.23 7.82 0.30
C THR A 121 -2.72 7.71 0.48
N SER A 122 -2.21 8.10 1.64
CA SER A 122 -0.77 7.97 1.93
C SER A 122 -0.28 6.52 2.00
N TRP A 123 -1.20 5.58 2.24
CA TRP A 123 -0.96 4.15 2.22
C TRP A 123 -1.89 3.46 1.23
N ARG A 124 -1.32 2.54 0.46
CA ARG A 124 -2.08 1.62 -0.39
C ARG A 124 -1.78 0.21 0.04
N PHE A 125 -2.85 -0.50 0.35
CA PHE A 125 -2.81 -1.84 0.88
C PHE A 125 -3.17 -2.77 -0.30
N ILE A 126 -2.21 -3.53 -0.86
CA ILE A 126 -2.39 -4.63 -1.82
C ILE A 126 -2.01 -6.02 -1.23
N ASP A 127 -2.79 -7.07 -1.47
CA ASP A 127 -2.51 -8.43 -0.98
C ASP A 127 -1.17 -9.02 -1.50
N HIS A 128 -0.41 -9.69 -0.63
CA HIS A 128 0.90 -10.30 -0.96
C HIS A 128 0.80 -11.56 -1.82
N ALA A 129 -0.38 -12.16 -1.92
CA ALA A 129 -0.62 -13.35 -2.73
C ALA A 129 -0.35 -13.14 -4.24
N TYR A 130 0.00 -11.92 -4.66
CA TYR A 130 0.15 -11.50 -6.04
C TYR A 130 1.64 -11.29 -6.43
N PRO A 131 2.31 -12.34 -6.95
CA PRO A 131 3.76 -12.34 -7.18
C PRO A 131 4.22 -11.36 -8.27
N TYR A 132 3.32 -10.80 -9.07
CA TYR A 132 3.67 -9.80 -10.10
C TYR A 132 4.17 -8.49 -9.49
N LEU A 133 3.80 -8.16 -8.24
CA LEU A 133 4.29 -6.96 -7.55
C LEU A 133 5.80 -6.97 -7.32
N LEU A 134 6.41 -8.15 -7.30
CA LEU A 134 7.85 -8.37 -7.16
C LEU A 134 8.58 -8.44 -8.52
N GLN A 135 7.85 -8.39 -9.63
CA GLN A 135 8.42 -8.49 -10.98
C GLN A 135 8.50 -7.11 -11.63
N ASN A 136 9.40 -6.96 -12.61
CA ASN A 136 9.47 -5.76 -13.44
C ASN A 136 8.31 -5.75 -14.45
N TYR A 137 7.14 -5.32 -13.96
CA TYR A 137 5.89 -5.23 -14.70
C TYR A 137 5.12 -4.02 -14.18
N ASP A 138 4.45 -3.27 -15.06
CA ASP A 138 3.62 -2.12 -14.71
C ASP A 138 2.18 -2.58 -14.39
N PRO A 139 1.72 -2.52 -13.12
CA PRO A 139 0.40 -2.99 -12.72
C PRO A 139 -0.63 -1.85 -12.60
N LEU A 140 -0.34 -0.63 -13.05
CA LEU A 140 -1.20 0.54 -12.81
C LEU A 140 -2.58 0.45 -13.48
N HIS A 141 -2.70 -0.39 -14.51
CA HIS A 141 -3.96 -0.65 -15.20
C HIS A 141 -4.62 -1.99 -14.82
N ASP A 142 -3.99 -2.74 -13.91
CA ASP A 142 -4.55 -3.99 -13.41
C ASP A 142 -5.61 -3.74 -12.33
N ASN A 143 -6.45 -4.74 -12.11
CA ASN A 143 -7.33 -4.75 -10.94
C ASN A 143 -6.50 -5.10 -9.70
N LEU A 144 -5.92 -4.08 -9.07
CA LEU A 144 -5.10 -4.25 -7.88
C LEU A 144 -5.95 -4.80 -6.72
N PRO A 145 -5.52 -5.89 -6.06
CA PRO A 145 -6.26 -6.55 -4.99
C PRO A 145 -6.08 -5.79 -3.67
N GLU A 146 -6.73 -4.63 -3.58
CA GLU A 146 -6.70 -3.77 -2.38
C GLU A 146 -7.66 -4.24 -1.28
N GLU A 147 -8.41 -5.29 -1.56
CA GLU A 147 -9.44 -5.86 -0.70
C GLU A 147 -9.43 -7.36 -0.87
N VAL A 148 -9.65 -8.09 0.22
CA VAL A 148 -9.64 -9.55 0.18
C VAL A 148 -11.00 -10.10 0.55
N SER A 149 -11.52 -10.95 -0.34
CA SER A 149 -12.75 -11.71 -0.07
C SER A 149 -12.42 -12.92 0.80
N LEU A 150 -12.91 -12.88 2.03
CA LEU A 150 -12.79 -13.97 2.99
C LEU A 150 -13.87 -15.01 2.69
N ALA A 151 -13.47 -16.12 2.06
CA ALA A 151 -14.22 -17.36 2.01
C ALA A 151 -13.59 -18.39 2.95
N LYS A 152 -14.40 -19.36 3.40
CA LYS A 152 -14.01 -20.43 4.34
C LYS A 152 -12.55 -20.87 4.14
N THR A 153 -11.75 -20.66 5.19
CA THR A 153 -10.38 -21.17 5.39
C THR A 153 -9.33 -20.69 4.39
N GLU A 154 -8.62 -19.60 4.70
CA GLU A 154 -7.22 -19.64 5.16
C GLU A 154 -6.71 -18.23 5.48
N LEU A 155 -5.63 -18.20 6.27
CA LEU A 155 -4.89 -17.03 6.72
C LEU A 155 -4.48 -16.18 5.50
N ILE A 156 -4.88 -14.91 5.47
CA ILE A 156 -4.50 -14.00 4.39
C ILE A 156 -3.37 -13.11 4.90
N LEU A 157 -2.17 -13.38 4.38
CA LEU A 157 -0.98 -12.55 4.59
C LEU A 157 -1.12 -11.28 3.75
N CYS A 158 -1.61 -10.26 4.42
CA CYS A 158 -1.86 -8.93 3.90
C CYS A 158 -0.54 -8.11 3.93
N THR A 159 0.38 -8.32 2.97
CA THR A 159 1.60 -7.50 2.91
C THR A 159 1.35 -6.22 2.16
N PHE A 160 1.31 -5.13 2.90
CA PHE A 160 0.88 -3.85 2.40
C PHE A 160 2.02 -2.86 2.29
N TYR A 161 2.45 -2.67 1.06
CA TYR A 161 3.54 -1.79 0.74
C TYR A 161 3.15 -0.31 0.86
N ARG A 162 3.77 0.40 1.80
CA ARG A 162 4.20 1.77 1.52
C ARG A 162 5.46 1.73 0.69
N TYR A 163 5.38 2.09 -0.58
CA TYR A 163 6.58 2.27 -1.41
C TYR A 163 7.19 3.67 -1.26
N LYS A 164 7.39 4.09 -0.02
CA LYS A 164 8.28 5.22 0.29
C LYS A 164 9.22 4.84 1.42
N SER A 165 9.97 3.80 1.11
CA SER A 165 11.24 3.47 1.70
C SER A 165 11.98 2.66 0.64
N TRP A 166 12.66 3.37 -0.26
CA TRP A 166 13.72 2.79 -1.09
C TRP A 166 14.90 2.30 -0.24
N ARG A 167 14.72 2.02 1.06
CA ARG A 167 15.78 1.51 1.96
C ARG A 167 16.19 0.10 1.57
N SER A 168 15.27 -0.74 1.07
CA SER A 168 15.60 -2.09 0.59
C SER A 168 16.61 -2.07 -0.57
N GLU A 169 16.66 -0.98 -1.35
CA GLU A 169 17.58 -0.82 -2.48
C GLU A 169 18.79 0.08 -2.18
N ARG A 170 18.86 0.71 -1.00
CA ARG A 170 20.03 1.48 -0.56
C ARG A 170 21.14 0.64 0.08
N GLN A 171 20.88 -0.65 0.32
CA GLN A 171 21.84 -1.61 0.87
C GLN A 171 22.46 -2.55 -0.18
N ARG A 172 22.39 -2.22 -1.47
CA ARG A 172 23.15 -2.91 -2.52
C ARG A 172 24.12 -1.97 -3.21
#